data_AF-A0A453NQU3-F1
#
_entry.id   AF-A0A453NQU3-F1
#
_cell.length_a   1.000
_cell.length_b   1.000
_cell.length_c   1.000
_cell.angle_alpha   90.00
_cell.angle_beta   90.00
_cell.angle_gamma   90.00
#
_symmetry.space_group_name_H-M   'P 1'
#
loop_
_entity.id
_entity.type
_entity.pdbx_description
1 polymer ?
#
loop_
_entity_poly.entity_id
_entity_poly.type
_entity_poly.pdbx_seq_one_letter_code
_entity_poly.pdbx_strand_id
1 'polypeptide(L)'
;MIAASARRVAAAAASSSPSGRVSQLASTLNHQRWIHDRNKKAMELVAKGWSALQEVDRVIDFADRNDKRLIPLLRGAKENFELALEIDNMNTHARCWLAKMHFKYHVPGACKAIGAALLVEAANMGDPEAQYELGCRLRVERMIMFSLINRPSII
;
A
#
# COMPACT_ATOMS: atom_id res chain seq x y z
N MET A 1 -1.67 67.08 4.15
CA MET A 1 -0.40 66.82 4.89
C MET A 1 -0.54 65.44 5.50
N ILE A 2 0.26 64.39 5.30
CA ILE A 2 1.52 64.11 4.59
C ILE A 2 1.50 62.57 4.34
N ALA A 3 2.00 62.13 3.19
CA ALA A 3 2.31 60.75 2.89
C ALA A 3 3.61 60.33 3.59
N ALA A 4 3.69 59.11 4.16
CA ALA A 4 4.93 58.33 4.26
C ALA A 4 4.73 57.04 5.07
N SER A 5 4.76 55.88 4.41
CA SER A 5 5.69 54.79 4.74
C SER A 5 5.43 53.57 3.86
N ALA A 6 5.79 53.70 2.60
CA ALA A 6 6.21 52.58 1.77
C ALA A 6 7.74 52.55 1.80
N ARG A 7 8.34 51.51 2.38
CA ARG A 7 9.64 50.95 1.97
C ARG A 7 10.03 49.78 2.86
N ARG A 8 10.59 48.75 2.19
CA ARG A 8 11.33 47.58 2.71
C ARG A 8 10.55 46.29 2.95
N VAL A 9 10.00 45.71 1.88
CA VAL A 9 9.96 44.22 1.72
C VAL A 9 10.53 43.75 0.35
N ALA A 10 10.91 44.64 -0.57
CA ALA A 10 11.32 44.26 -1.92
C ALA A 10 12.84 44.10 -2.12
N ALA A 11 13.54 43.29 -1.30
CA ALA A 11 14.99 43.08 -1.47
C ALA A 11 15.48 41.62 -1.41
N ALA A 12 14.60 40.63 -1.56
CA ALA A 12 15.03 39.21 -1.64
C ALA A 12 14.59 38.49 -2.92
N ALA A 13 13.92 39.16 -3.87
CA ALA A 13 13.41 38.52 -5.09
C ALA A 13 14.32 38.68 -6.33
N ALA A 14 15.47 39.35 -6.21
CA ALA A 14 16.28 39.81 -7.34
C ALA A 14 17.63 39.06 -7.53
N SER A 15 17.74 37.79 -7.11
CA SER A 15 18.95 36.98 -7.36
C SER A 15 18.69 35.63 -8.04
N SER A 16 17.48 35.36 -8.52
CA SER A 16 17.23 34.20 -9.40
C SER A 16 17.12 34.69 -10.85
N SER A 17 18.17 34.51 -11.65
CA SER A 17 18.11 34.76 -13.10
C SER A 17 16.90 34.03 -13.71
N PRO A 18 16.23 34.57 -14.75
CA PRO A 18 15.11 33.89 -15.42
C PRO A 18 15.48 32.46 -15.85
N SER A 19 16.74 32.27 -16.26
CA SER A 19 17.34 30.98 -16.56
C SER A 19 17.37 30.01 -15.37
N GLY A 20 17.61 30.48 -14.14
CA GLY A 20 17.62 29.65 -12.94
C GLY A 20 16.23 29.13 -12.54
N ARG A 21 15.18 29.92 -12.74
CA ARG A 21 13.79 29.48 -12.51
C ARG A 21 13.35 28.45 -13.54
N VAL A 22 13.71 28.63 -14.81
CA VAL A 22 13.41 27.66 -15.87
C VAL A 22 14.17 26.34 -15.64
N SER A 23 15.43 26.39 -15.22
CA SER A 23 16.21 25.19 -14.87
C SER A 23 15.68 24.48 -13.62
N GLN A 24 15.23 25.21 -12.59
CA GLN A 24 14.58 24.62 -11.41
C GLN A 24 13.25 23.95 -11.79
N LEU A 25 12.41 24.62 -12.59
CA LEU A 25 11.15 24.06 -13.07
C LEU A 25 11.37 22.80 -13.92
N ALA A 26 12.32 22.83 -14.85
CA ALA A 26 12.70 21.67 -15.66
C ALA A 26 13.21 20.50 -14.80
N SER A 27 13.99 20.80 -13.75
CA SER A 27 14.45 19.79 -12.78
C SER A 27 13.30 19.17 -12.00
N THR A 28 12.35 19.98 -11.50
CA THR A 28 11.17 19.47 -10.80
C THR A 28 10.26 18.63 -11.69
N LEU A 29 10.06 19.02 -12.95
CA LEU A 29 9.26 18.25 -13.91
C LEU A 29 9.92 16.92 -14.28
N ASN A 30 11.24 16.91 -14.46
CA ASN A 30 11.98 15.66 -14.69
C ASN A 30 11.93 14.72 -13.48
N HIS A 31 12.00 15.28 -12.27
CA HIS A 31 11.86 14.49 -11.05
C HIS A 31 10.45 13.89 -10.91
N GLN A 32 9.41 14.69 -11.15
CA GLN A 32 8.03 14.20 -11.18
C GLN A 32 7.84 13.11 -12.22
N ARG A 33 8.38 13.27 -13.43
CA ARG A 33 8.28 12.27 -14.51
C ARG A 33 8.93 10.95 -14.12
N TRP A 34 10.11 10.99 -13.51
CA TRP A 34 10.80 9.79 -13.01
C TRP A 34 9.99 9.07 -11.92
N ILE A 35 9.40 9.81 -10.98
CA ILE A 35 8.50 9.26 -9.97
C ILE A 35 7.27 8.61 -10.62
N HIS A 36 6.64 9.29 -11.58
CA HIS A 36 5.47 8.76 -12.29
C HIS A 36 5.79 7.47 -13.05
N ASP A 37 6.94 7.39 -13.74
CA ASP A 37 7.34 6.18 -14.46
C ASP A 37 7.60 5.00 -13.50
N ARG A 38 8.21 5.28 -12.35
CA ARG A 38 8.43 4.28 -11.29
C ARG A 38 7.11 3.77 -10.71
N ASN A 39 6.23 4.69 -10.34
CA ASN A 39 4.92 4.36 -9.76
C ASN A 39 4.06 3.61 -10.78
N LYS A 40 4.13 3.98 -12.06
CA LYS A 40 3.44 3.27 -13.16
C LYS A 40 3.92 1.82 -13.26
N LYS A 41 5.24 1.58 -13.26
CA LYS A 41 5.81 0.22 -13.29
C LYS A 41 5.38 -0.62 -12.08
N ALA A 42 5.40 -0.03 -10.88
CA ALA A 42 4.92 -0.71 -9.68
C ALA A 42 3.43 -1.08 -9.81
N MET A 43 2.59 -0.18 -10.32
CA MET A 43 1.17 -0.45 -10.55
C MET A 43 0.91 -1.51 -11.62
N GLU A 44 1.73 -1.60 -12.68
CA GLU A 44 1.62 -2.68 -13.67
C GLU A 44 1.89 -4.06 -13.04
N LEU A 45 2.85 -4.16 -12.11
CA LEU A 45 3.11 -5.38 -11.36
C LEU A 45 1.97 -5.71 -10.40
N VAL A 46 1.44 -4.70 -9.69
CA VAL A 46 0.24 -4.86 -8.85
C VAL A 46 -0.94 -5.39 -9.68
N ALA A 47 -1.16 -4.84 -10.87
CA ALA A 47 -2.22 -5.28 -11.76
C ALA A 47 -2.04 -6.74 -12.19
N LYS A 48 -0.81 -7.16 -12.56
CA LYS A 48 -0.51 -8.56 -12.90
C LYS A 48 -0.77 -9.51 -11.73
N GLY A 49 -0.31 -9.14 -10.53
CA GLY A 49 -0.57 -9.92 -9.32
C GLY A 49 -2.06 -10.04 -9.00
N TRP A 50 -2.80 -8.93 -9.15
CA TRP A 50 -4.25 -8.90 -8.93
C TRP A 50 -5.02 -9.74 -9.95
N SER A 51 -4.66 -9.70 -11.24
CA SER A 51 -5.27 -10.57 -12.26
C SER A 51 -5.07 -12.05 -11.95
N ALA A 52 -3.89 -12.44 -11.45
CA ALA A 52 -3.64 -13.81 -11.00
C ALA A 52 -4.50 -14.18 -9.78
N LEU A 53 -4.67 -13.26 -8.81
CA LEU A 53 -5.57 -13.47 -7.67
C LEU A 53 -7.03 -13.60 -8.09
N GLN A 54 -7.50 -12.82 -9.08
CA GLN A 54 -8.86 -12.95 -9.60
C GLN A 54 -9.11 -14.29 -10.30
N GLU A 55 -8.09 -14.86 -10.96
CA GLU A 55 -8.21 -16.21 -11.50
C GLU A 55 -8.31 -17.25 -10.38
N VAL A 56 -7.50 -17.10 -9.33
CA VAL A 56 -7.58 -17.98 -8.15
C VAL A 56 -8.95 -17.86 -7.47
N ASP A 57 -9.44 -16.65 -7.22
CA ASP A 57 -10.74 -16.40 -6.57
C ASP A 57 -11.92 -16.97 -7.38
N ARG A 58 -11.80 -17.06 -8.71
CA ARG A 58 -12.84 -17.70 -9.56
C ARG A 58 -12.89 -19.22 -9.39
N VAL A 59 -11.77 -19.84 -9.03
CA VAL A 59 -11.63 -21.30 -8.99
C VAL A 59 -11.66 -21.82 -7.55
N ILE A 60 -11.38 -20.98 -6.55
CA ILE A 60 -11.24 -21.37 -5.14
C ILE A 60 -12.51 -21.95 -4.53
N ASP A 61 -13.69 -21.58 -5.02
CA ASP A 61 -14.97 -22.11 -4.54
C ASP A 61 -15.24 -23.54 -5.00
N PHE A 62 -14.56 -24.00 -6.07
CA PHE A 62 -14.72 -25.33 -6.67
C PHE A 62 -13.49 -26.23 -6.52
N ALA A 63 -12.34 -25.67 -6.16
CA ALA A 63 -11.08 -26.38 -5.99
C ALA A 63 -10.78 -26.65 -4.51
N ASP A 64 -10.10 -27.76 -4.24
CA ASP A 64 -9.64 -28.09 -2.90
C ASP A 64 -8.63 -27.03 -2.43
N ARG A 65 -8.61 -26.72 -1.12
CA ARG A 65 -7.79 -25.63 -0.54
C ARG A 65 -6.28 -25.78 -0.85
N ASN A 66 -5.85 -27.00 -1.16
CA ASN A 66 -4.48 -27.36 -1.49
C ASN A 66 -4.29 -27.77 -2.97
N ASP A 67 -5.17 -27.33 -3.88
CA ASP A 67 -5.01 -27.65 -5.29
C ASP A 67 -3.65 -27.14 -5.82
N LYS A 68 -2.83 -28.10 -6.27
CA LYS A 68 -1.47 -27.87 -6.76
C LYS A 68 -1.43 -26.92 -7.95
N ARG A 69 -2.54 -26.75 -8.67
CA ARG A 69 -2.66 -25.83 -9.83
C ARG A 69 -2.73 -24.36 -9.41
N LEU A 70 -3.20 -24.07 -8.20
CA LEU A 70 -3.30 -22.70 -7.67
C LEU A 70 -1.97 -22.22 -7.10
N ILE A 71 -1.09 -23.14 -6.68
CA ILE A 71 0.20 -22.82 -6.05
C ILE A 71 1.10 -21.96 -6.97
N PRO A 72 1.26 -22.27 -8.28
CA PRO A 72 2.04 -21.42 -9.19
C PRO A 72 1.46 -20.01 -9.36
N LEU A 73 0.13 -19.89 -9.45
CA LEU A 73 -0.55 -18.59 -9.58
C LEU A 73 -0.36 -17.73 -8.33
N LEU A 74 -0.53 -18.33 -7.14
CA LEU A 74 -0.31 -17.66 -5.87
C LEU A 74 1.16 -17.28 -5.67
N ARG A 75 2.10 -18.14 -6.08
CA ARG A 75 3.53 -17.81 -6.04
C ARG A 75 3.84 -16.62 -6.94
N GLY A 76 3.41 -16.67 -8.20
CA GLY A 76 3.64 -15.57 -9.15
C GLY A 76 2.97 -14.27 -8.73
N ALA A 77 1.77 -14.33 -8.15
CA ALA A 77 1.10 -13.14 -7.60
C ALA A 77 1.91 -12.51 -6.46
N LYS A 78 2.39 -13.35 -5.51
CA LYS A 78 3.23 -12.89 -4.40
C LYS A 78 4.50 -12.20 -4.90
N GLU A 79 5.23 -12.85 -5.82
CA GLU A 79 6.46 -12.30 -6.41
C GLU A 79 6.21 -10.97 -7.11
N ASN A 80 5.10 -10.82 -7.84
CA ASN A 80 4.75 -9.54 -8.49
C ASN A 80 4.51 -8.42 -7.46
N PHE A 81 3.86 -8.70 -6.33
CA PHE A 81 3.66 -7.69 -5.28
C PHE A 81 4.97 -7.35 -4.55
N GLU A 82 5.84 -8.33 -4.31
CA GLU A 82 7.18 -8.10 -3.74
C GLU A 82 8.03 -7.22 -4.67
N LEU A 83 8.07 -7.52 -5.97
CA LEU A 83 8.74 -6.70 -6.98
C LEU A 83 8.12 -5.29 -7.07
N ALA A 84 6.81 -5.15 -6.91
CA ALA A 84 6.17 -3.84 -6.89
C ALA A 84 6.64 -2.99 -5.70
N LEU A 85 6.85 -3.61 -4.53
CA LEU A 85 7.39 -2.94 -3.33
C LEU A 85 8.88 -2.63 -3.45
N GLU A 86 9.66 -3.44 -4.16
CA GLU A 86 11.06 -3.13 -4.46
C GLU A 86 11.17 -1.88 -5.36
N ILE A 87 10.26 -1.72 -6.31
CA ILE A 87 10.21 -0.55 -7.20
C ILE A 87 9.66 0.68 -6.46
N ASP A 88 8.56 0.51 -5.72
CA ASP A 88 7.93 1.58 -4.96
C ASP A 88 7.48 1.07 -3.58
N ASN A 89 8.37 1.22 -2.60
CA ASN A 89 8.09 0.82 -1.22
C ASN A 89 6.92 1.62 -0.60
N MET A 90 6.54 2.77 -1.18
CA MET A 90 5.40 3.56 -0.70
C MET A 90 4.07 3.13 -1.34
N ASN A 91 4.06 2.09 -2.17
CA ASN A 91 2.85 1.58 -2.79
C ASN A 91 1.98 0.85 -1.76
N THR A 92 0.91 1.53 -1.33
CA THR A 92 -0.03 0.99 -0.34
C THR A 92 -0.81 -0.22 -0.86
N HIS A 93 -1.16 -0.23 -2.16
CA HIS A 93 -1.92 -1.32 -2.76
C HIS A 93 -1.11 -2.61 -2.80
N ALA A 94 0.15 -2.56 -3.22
CA ALA A 94 1.04 -3.74 -3.21
C ALA A 94 1.16 -4.31 -1.79
N ARG A 95 1.31 -3.44 -0.79
CA ARG A 95 1.43 -3.81 0.62
C ARG A 95 0.13 -4.45 1.16
N CYS A 96 -1.01 -3.85 0.87
CA CYS A 96 -2.34 -4.34 1.26
C CYS A 96 -2.63 -5.71 0.63
N TRP A 97 -2.35 -5.89 -0.66
CA TRP A 97 -2.56 -7.17 -1.34
C TRP A 97 -1.62 -8.26 -0.84
N LEU A 98 -0.33 -7.95 -0.64
CA LEU A 98 0.62 -8.90 -0.07
C LEU A 98 0.21 -9.31 1.35
N ALA A 99 -0.26 -8.36 2.16
CA ALA A 99 -0.83 -8.64 3.47
C ALA A 99 -2.03 -9.60 3.39
N LYS A 100 -3.02 -9.30 2.54
CA LYS A 100 -4.19 -10.16 2.30
C LYS A 100 -3.77 -11.56 1.85
N MET A 101 -2.72 -11.66 1.04
CA MET A 101 -2.23 -12.96 0.58
C MET A 101 -1.77 -13.87 1.70
N HIS A 102 -1.08 -13.32 2.70
CA HIS A 102 -0.63 -14.06 3.88
C HIS A 102 -1.77 -14.56 4.78
N PHE A 103 -2.99 -14.07 4.60
CA PHE A 103 -4.14 -14.44 5.42
C PHE A 103 -5.18 -15.29 4.69
N LYS A 104 -5.53 -14.91 3.46
CA LYS A 104 -6.62 -15.54 2.70
C LYS A 104 -6.16 -16.78 1.95
N TYR A 105 -4.97 -16.75 1.36
CA TYR A 105 -4.49 -17.80 0.46
C TYR A 105 -3.42 -18.69 1.11
N HIS A 106 -3.35 -19.94 0.66
CA HIS A 106 -2.28 -20.86 1.05
C HIS A 106 -1.05 -20.64 0.16
N VAL A 107 -0.30 -19.58 0.45
CA VAL A 107 0.93 -19.27 -0.27
C VAL A 107 2.11 -20.00 0.38
N PRO A 108 3.04 -20.62 -0.37
CA PRO A 108 4.23 -21.20 0.21
C PRO A 108 5.05 -20.13 0.97
N GLY A 109 5.39 -20.41 2.22
CA GLY A 109 6.04 -19.43 3.11
C GLY A 109 5.10 -18.38 3.70
N ALA A 110 3.78 -18.61 3.68
CA ALA A 110 2.82 -17.70 4.29
C ALA A 110 3.08 -17.55 5.80
N CYS A 111 3.34 -16.32 6.25
CA CYS A 111 3.49 -15.97 7.64
C CYS A 111 2.45 -14.92 8.04
N LYS A 112 1.55 -15.28 8.96
CA LYS A 112 0.49 -14.38 9.44
C LYS A 112 1.05 -13.13 10.13
N ALA A 113 2.21 -13.24 10.78
CA ALA A 113 2.87 -12.10 11.42
C ALA A 113 3.37 -11.08 10.39
N ILE A 114 3.97 -11.54 9.29
CA ILE A 114 4.39 -10.68 8.18
C ILE A 114 3.17 -10.02 7.54
N GLY A 115 2.10 -10.81 7.30
CA GLY A 115 0.83 -10.27 6.81
C GLY A 115 0.25 -9.18 7.71
N ALA A 116 0.32 -9.35 9.03
CA ALA A 116 -0.18 -8.37 9.99
C ALA A 116 0.66 -7.09 9.99
N ALA A 117 1.99 -7.21 9.96
CA ALA A 117 2.88 -6.07 9.87
C ALA A 117 2.63 -5.23 8.61
N LEU A 118 2.54 -5.89 7.44
CA LEU A 118 2.23 -5.25 6.17
C LEU A 118 0.84 -4.58 6.18
N LEU A 119 -0.16 -5.21 6.80
CA LEU A 119 -1.52 -4.66 6.89
C LEU A 119 -1.56 -3.40 7.75
N VAL A 120 -0.88 -3.41 8.90
CA VAL A 120 -0.80 -2.24 9.80
C VAL A 120 -0.06 -1.10 9.13
N GLU A 121 1.06 -1.38 8.45
CA GLU A 121 1.79 -0.36 7.68
C GLU A 121 0.92 0.24 6.57
N ALA A 122 0.21 -0.58 5.79
CA ALA A 122 -0.69 -0.09 4.74
C ALA A 122 -1.84 0.76 5.32
N ALA A 123 -2.42 0.35 6.45
CA ALA A 123 -3.47 1.11 7.13
C ALA A 123 -2.96 2.45 7.67
N ASN A 124 -1.75 2.48 8.23
CA ASN A 124 -1.10 3.70 8.73
C ASN A 124 -0.75 4.68 7.60
N MET A 125 -0.44 4.17 6.41
CA MET A 125 -0.22 4.98 5.21
C MET A 125 -1.52 5.52 4.59
N GLY A 126 -2.69 5.14 5.11
CA GLY A 126 -3.98 5.67 4.68
C GLY A 126 -4.72 4.83 3.64
N ASP A 127 -4.35 3.56 3.44
CA ASP A 127 -5.08 2.68 2.52
C ASP A 127 -6.46 2.32 3.10
N PRO A 128 -7.57 2.68 2.43
CA PRO A 128 -8.91 2.48 2.98
C PRO A 128 -9.26 1.00 3.10
N GLU A 129 -8.78 0.16 2.18
CA GLU A 129 -9.02 -1.28 2.18
C GLU A 129 -8.27 -1.96 3.33
N ALA A 130 -7.01 -1.56 3.57
CA ALA A 130 -6.24 -2.05 4.71
C ALA A 130 -6.84 -1.61 6.05
N GLN A 131 -7.32 -0.36 6.15
CA GLN A 131 -8.00 0.14 7.35
C GLN A 131 -9.27 -0.63 7.65
N TYR A 132 -10.08 -0.93 6.62
CA TYR A 132 -11.27 -1.75 6.77
C TYR A 132 -10.94 -3.16 7.24
N GLU A 133 -9.98 -3.83 6.58
CA GLU A 133 -9.57 -5.20 6.90
C GLU A 133 -8.96 -5.30 8.32
N LEU A 134 -8.12 -4.34 8.71
CA LEU A 134 -7.55 -4.25 10.05
C LEU A 134 -8.65 -4.03 11.11
N GLY A 135 -9.61 -3.14 10.82
CA GLY A 135 -10.76 -2.89 11.69
C GLY A 135 -11.62 -4.14 11.90
N CYS A 136 -11.87 -4.91 10.83
CA CYS A 136 -12.58 -6.19 10.91
C CYS A 136 -11.87 -7.17 11.85
N ARG A 137 -10.55 -7.30 11.73
CA ARG A 137 -9.75 -8.23 12.55
C ARG A 137 -9.69 -7.85 14.02
N LEU A 138 -9.49 -6.56 14.32
CA LEU A 138 -9.47 -6.07 15.71
C LEU A 138 -10.84 -6.21 16.40
N ARG A 139 -11.94 -6.13 15.64
CA ARG A 139 -13.29 -6.37 16.17
C ARG A 139 -13.52 -7.84 16.55
N VAL A 140 -13.00 -8.78 15.77
CA VAL A 140 -13.06 -10.22 16.09
C VAL A 140 -12.29 -10.51 17.39
N GLU A 141 -11.12 -9.91 17.58
CA GLU A 141 -10.34 -10.09 18.82
C GLU A 141 -11.05 -9.51 20.05
N ARG A 142 -11.68 -8.32 19.94
CA ARG A 142 -12.48 -7.77 21.06
C ARG A 142 -13.71 -8.61 21.37
N MET A 143 -14.35 -9.20 20.36
CA MET A 143 -15.54 -10.03 20.56
C MET A 143 -15.20 -11.38 21.23
N ILE A 144 -14.05 -11.98 20.88
CA ILE A 144 -13.53 -13.18 21.56
C ILE A 144 -13.12 -12.85 23.01
N MET A 145 -12.43 -11.73 23.24
CA MET A 145 -12.08 -11.27 24.60
C MET A 145 -13.33 -11.04 25.46
N PHE A 146 -14.35 -10.38 24.92
CA PHE A 146 -15.59 -10.12 25.65
C PHE A 146 -16.37 -11.40 25.95
N SER A 147 -16.34 -12.38 25.04
CA SER A 147 -16.96 -13.69 25.23
C SER A 147 -16.20 -14.59 26.22
N LEU A 148 -14.87 -14.45 26.30
CA LEU A 148 -14.04 -15.15 27.30
C LEU A 148 -14.19 -14.55 28.70
N ILE A 149 -14.36 -13.23 28.82
CA ILE A 149 -14.62 -12.54 30.10
C ILE A 149 -16.06 -12.82 30.61
N ASN A 150 -17.04 -12.96 29.72
CA ASN A 150 -18.43 -13.25 30.07
C ASN A 150 -18.80 -14.74 29.98
N ARG A 151 -17.84 -15.68 30.06
CA ARG A 151 -18.23 -17.07 30.32
C ARG A 151 -18.70 -17.17 31.77
N PRO A 152 -19.98 -17.50 32.05
CA PRO A 152 -20.38 -17.85 33.39
C PRO A 152 -19.56 -19.08 33.79
N SER A 153 -18.79 -18.95 34.88
CA SER A 153 -18.22 -20.11 35.57
C SER A 153 -19.39 -20.98 35.99
N ILE A 154 -19.60 -22.10 35.29
CA ILE A 154 -20.51 -23.14 35.74
C ILE A 154 -19.83 -23.76 36.96
N ILE A 155 -20.26 -23.33 38.14
CA ILE A 155 -20.09 -23.99 39.44
C ILE A 155 -21.47 -24.09 40.05
#